data_AF-A0A5C7PUM0-F1
#
_entry.id   AF-A0A5C7PUM0-F1
#
_cell.length_a   1.000
_cell.length_b   1.000
_cell.length_c   1.000
_cell.angle_alpha   90.00
_cell.angle_beta   90.00
_cell.angle_gamma   90.00
#
_symmetry.space_group_name_H-M   'P 1'
#
loop_
_entity.id
_entity.type
_entity.pdbx_description
1 polymer ?
#
loop_
_entity_poly.entity_id
_entity_poly.type
_entity_poly.pdbx_seq_one_letter_code
_entity_poly.pdbx_strand_id
1 'polypeptide(L)'
;MVERAQTLIRTLQPGWLALHGNRMEDLAQTVAEWLHRHPLEPLEAEVVLVQSNAMAEWFKMTMAVRSGVSAALRVELPSRFLWRSYRQVLGAQVGADAPTDKAALTWRLLKLLPALTERPDYAPLA
;
A
#
# COMPACT_ATOMS: atom_id res chain seq x y z
N MET A 1 14.93 -36.35 12.80
CA MET A 1 14.58 -36.26 11.37
C MET A 1 13.88 -34.94 11.09
N VAL A 2 14.51 -33.80 11.42
CA VAL A 2 14.04 -32.43 11.13
C VAL A 2 15.27 -31.56 10.83
N GLU A 3 16.03 -31.99 9.82
CA GLU A 3 17.25 -31.32 9.40
C GLU A 3 17.32 -31.45 7.89
N ARG A 4 16.78 -30.43 7.18
CA ARG A 4 16.99 -30.08 5.76
C ARG A 4 15.86 -29.15 5.28
N ALA A 5 15.92 -27.90 5.72
CA ALA A 5 15.26 -26.79 5.01
C ALA A 5 16.01 -25.46 5.20
N GLN A 6 17.31 -25.51 5.46
CA GLN A 6 18.20 -24.35 5.26
C GLN A 6 18.54 -24.23 3.78
N THR A 7 17.51 -24.09 2.94
CA THR A 7 17.70 -23.81 1.52
C THR A 7 17.93 -22.32 1.39
N LEU A 8 19.20 -21.91 1.41
CA LEU A 8 19.76 -20.68 0.85
C LEU A 8 18.72 -19.58 0.56
N ILE A 9 18.32 -18.81 1.59
CA ILE A 9 17.61 -17.54 1.36
C ILE A 9 18.64 -16.61 0.71
N ARG A 10 18.56 -16.53 -0.62
CA ARG A 10 19.38 -15.62 -1.41
C ARG A 10 18.93 -14.22 -1.01
N THR A 11 19.74 -13.51 -0.24
CA THR A 11 19.47 -12.12 0.16
C THR A 11 19.15 -11.30 -1.09
N LEU A 12 17.93 -10.80 -1.18
CA LEU A 12 17.53 -9.86 -2.23
C LEU A 12 18.46 -8.65 -2.17
N GLN A 13 19.15 -8.34 -3.27
CA GLN A 13 19.95 -7.12 -3.32
C GLN A 13 19.01 -5.91 -3.37
N PRO A 14 19.09 -4.98 -2.40
CA PRO A 14 18.29 -3.77 -2.44
C PRO A 14 18.64 -2.93 -3.67
N GLY A 15 17.62 -2.38 -4.33
CA GLY A 15 17.79 -1.54 -5.51
C GLY A 15 16.47 -1.08 -6.09
N TRP A 16 16.55 -0.19 -7.08
CA TRP A 16 15.40 0.27 -7.82
C TRP A 16 15.36 -0.41 -9.18
N LEU A 17 14.20 -0.99 -9.50
CA LEU A 17 13.92 -1.56 -10.82
C LEU A 17 12.72 -0.85 -11.42
N ALA A 18 12.89 -0.29 -12.61
CA ALA A 18 11.81 0.33 -13.37
C ALA A 18 11.44 -0.58 -14.55
N LEU A 19 10.27 -1.22 -14.46
CA LEU A 19 9.69 -2.02 -15.53
C LEU A 19 8.67 -1.20 -16.30
N HIS A 20 8.79 -1.16 -17.62
CA HIS A 20 7.87 -0.44 -18.51
C HIS A 20 7.18 -1.45 -19.43
N GLY A 21 5.88 -1.25 -19.64
CA GLY A 21 5.06 -2.10 -20.49
C GLY A 21 3.81 -1.37 -20.93
N ASN A 22 3.22 -1.80 -22.04
CA ASN A 22 1.99 -1.24 -22.61
C ASN A 22 0.72 -1.99 -22.17
N ARG A 23 0.88 -3.14 -21.49
CA ARG A 23 -0.19 -3.96 -20.94
C ARG A 23 0.09 -4.26 -19.48
N MET A 24 -0.89 -3.98 -18.64
CA MET A 24 -0.73 -4.12 -17.21
C MET A 24 -0.72 -5.59 -16.77
N GLU A 25 -1.46 -6.43 -17.49
CA GLU A 25 -1.51 -7.88 -17.28
C GLU A 25 -0.13 -8.50 -17.43
N ASP A 26 0.62 -8.10 -18.47
CA ASP A 26 1.96 -8.61 -18.75
C ASP A 26 2.96 -8.15 -17.67
N LEU A 27 2.84 -6.90 -17.20
CA LEU A 27 3.63 -6.38 -16.09
C LEU A 27 3.31 -7.11 -14.77
N ALA A 28 2.04 -7.33 -14.46
CA ALA A 28 1.62 -8.06 -13.26
C ALA A 28 2.10 -9.51 -13.30
N GLN A 29 2.03 -10.17 -14.45
CA GLN A 29 2.59 -11.52 -14.63
C GLN A 29 4.10 -11.51 -14.38
N THR A 30 4.84 -10.56 -14.96
CA THR A 30 6.29 -10.43 -14.79
C THR A 30 6.67 -10.26 -13.32
N VAL A 31 5.97 -9.37 -12.60
CA VAL A 31 6.18 -9.17 -11.15
C VAL A 31 5.87 -10.44 -10.38
N ALA A 32 4.76 -11.10 -10.68
CA ALA A 32 4.34 -12.30 -9.98
C ALA A 32 5.30 -13.49 -10.22
N GLU A 33 5.91 -13.61 -11.40
CA GLU A 33 6.99 -14.57 -11.68
C GLU A 33 8.29 -14.23 -10.95
N TRP A 34 8.59 -12.94 -10.81
CA TRP A 34 9.74 -12.49 -10.05
C TRP A 34 9.58 -12.82 -8.56
N LEU A 35 8.43 -12.50 -7.97
CA LEU A 35 8.12 -12.83 -6.56
C LEU A 35 8.18 -14.33 -6.29
N HIS A 36 7.63 -15.16 -7.19
CA HIS A 36 7.69 -16.61 -7.04
C HIS A 36 9.13 -17.17 -7.03
N ARG A 37 10.03 -16.57 -7.83
CA ARG A 37 11.45 -16.98 -7.89
C ARG A 37 12.30 -16.45 -6.73
N HIS A 38 11.80 -15.46 -6.00
CA HIS A 38 12.53 -14.80 -4.90
C HIS A 38 11.59 -14.63 -3.70
N PRO A 39 11.16 -15.73 -3.06
CA PRO A 39 10.22 -15.66 -1.94
C PRO A 39 10.83 -14.94 -0.74
N LEU A 40 10.00 -14.17 -0.04
CA LEU A 40 10.31 -13.56 1.25
C LEU A 40 10.43 -14.61 2.38
N GLU A 41 10.82 -14.17 3.57
CA GLU A 41 10.86 -15.03 4.75
C GLU A 41 9.44 -15.47 5.18
N PRO A 42 9.31 -16.61 5.90
CA PRO A 42 8.02 -17.05 6.41
C PRO A 42 7.28 -15.95 7.18
N LEU A 43 5.99 -15.77 6.87
CA LEU A 43 5.09 -14.76 7.46
C LEU A 43 5.40 -13.30 7.09
N GLU A 44 6.42 -13.03 6.28
CA GLU A 44 6.59 -11.72 5.66
C GLU A 44 5.52 -11.49 4.60
N ALA A 45 5.11 -10.23 4.49
CA ALA A 45 4.07 -9.84 3.55
C ALA A 45 4.68 -9.09 2.36
N GLU A 46 4.30 -9.54 1.16
CA GLU A 46 4.58 -8.80 -0.07
C GLU A 46 3.82 -7.49 -0.05
N VAL A 47 4.50 -6.35 -0.24
CA VAL A 47 3.87 -5.03 -0.24
C VAL A 47 3.76 -4.52 -1.67
N VAL A 48 2.53 -4.31 -2.14
CA VAL A 48 2.24 -3.82 -3.49
C VAL A 48 1.46 -2.52 -3.41
N LEU A 49 1.96 -1.49 -4.09
CA LEU A 49 1.29 -0.20 -4.17
C LEU A 49 0.47 -0.09 -5.45
N VAL A 50 -0.80 0.31 -5.31
CA VAL A 50 -1.74 0.45 -6.43
C VAL A 50 -2.44 1.79 -6.41
N GLN A 51 -2.94 2.25 -7.55
CA GLN A 51 -3.59 3.56 -7.67
C GLN A 51 -5.05 3.57 -7.21
N SER A 52 -5.70 2.40 -7.12
CA SER A 52 -7.12 2.32 -6.77
C SER A 52 -7.46 1.00 -6.08
N ASN A 53 -8.61 0.97 -5.40
CA ASN A 53 -9.11 -0.26 -4.79
C ASN A 53 -9.48 -1.32 -5.84
N ALA A 54 -10.01 -0.91 -7.00
CA ALA A 54 -10.30 -1.83 -8.10
C ALA A 54 -9.03 -2.54 -8.58
N MET A 55 -7.93 -1.80 -8.70
CA MET A 55 -6.61 -2.37 -9.01
C MET A 55 -6.13 -3.32 -7.92
N ALA A 56 -6.41 -3.01 -6.65
CA ALA A 56 -6.04 -3.87 -5.53
C ALA A 56 -6.70 -5.24 -5.63
N GLU A 57 -8.02 -5.26 -5.86
CA GLU A 57 -8.77 -6.51 -5.99
C GLU A 57 -8.38 -7.27 -7.25
N TRP A 58 -8.23 -6.58 -8.38
CA TRP A 58 -7.74 -7.19 -9.61
C TRP A 58 -6.38 -7.87 -9.39
N PHE A 59 -5.42 -7.18 -8.77
CA PHE A 59 -4.08 -7.74 -8.54
C PHE A 59 -4.12 -8.96 -7.60
N LYS A 60 -4.89 -8.92 -6.51
CA LYS A 60 -5.09 -10.08 -5.61
C LYS A 60 -5.68 -11.27 -6.37
N MET A 61 -6.67 -11.04 -7.23
CA MET A 61 -7.27 -12.09 -8.06
C MET A 61 -6.25 -12.65 -9.05
N THR A 62 -5.47 -11.80 -9.72
CA THR A 62 -4.39 -12.22 -10.64
C THR A 62 -3.36 -13.10 -9.92
N MET A 63 -2.95 -12.72 -8.71
CA MET A 63 -2.03 -13.54 -7.90
C MET A 63 -2.67 -14.89 -7.52
N ALA A 64 -3.94 -14.89 -7.10
CA ALA A 64 -4.65 -16.11 -6.73
C ALA A 64 -4.84 -17.08 -7.91
N VAL A 65 -5.18 -16.58 -9.10
CA VAL A 65 -5.31 -17.41 -10.32
C VAL A 65 -4.00 -18.10 -10.66
N ARG A 66 -2.86 -17.42 -10.45
CA ARG A 66 -1.53 -17.97 -10.77
C ARG A 66 -1.00 -18.94 -9.71
N SER A 67 -1.21 -18.63 -8.43
CA SER A 67 -0.60 -19.37 -7.31
C SER A 67 -1.59 -20.30 -6.58
N GLY A 68 -2.85 -20.35 -7.02
CA GLY A 68 -3.95 -21.06 -6.34
C GLY A 68 -4.52 -20.31 -5.14
N VAL A 69 -3.77 -19.40 -4.54
CA VAL A 69 -4.16 -18.56 -3.41
C VAL A 69 -3.40 -17.24 -3.44
N SER A 70 -4.06 -16.15 -2.99
CA SER A 70 -3.40 -14.87 -2.70
C SER A 70 -3.39 -14.66 -1.19
N ALA A 71 -2.26 -14.96 -0.55
CA ALA A 71 -2.05 -14.84 0.89
C ALA A 71 -0.79 -14.02 1.17
N ALA A 72 -0.68 -13.48 2.40
CA ALA A 72 0.45 -12.63 2.80
C ALA A 72 0.75 -11.47 1.82
N LEU A 73 -0.26 -11.01 1.08
CA LEU A 73 -0.15 -9.91 0.13
C LEU A 73 -0.82 -8.68 0.70
N ARG A 74 -0.05 -7.61 0.90
CA ARG A 74 -0.52 -6.32 1.37
C ARG A 74 -0.56 -5.33 0.21
N VAL A 75 -1.75 -5.20 -0.38
CA VAL A 75 -2.01 -4.23 -1.44
C VAL A 75 -2.55 -2.92 -0.82
N GLU A 76 -1.86 -1.81 -1.04
CA GLU A 76 -2.18 -0.52 -0.41
C GLU A 76 -2.10 0.65 -1.39
N LEU A 77 -2.83 1.72 -1.08
CA LEU A 77 -2.73 3.00 -1.80
C LEU A 77 -1.46 3.76 -1.36
N PRO A 78 -0.87 4.62 -2.22
CA PRO A 78 0.38 5.32 -1.91
C PRO A 78 0.31 6.15 -0.62
N SER A 79 -0.79 6.86 -0.38
CA SER A 79 -0.94 7.72 0.80
C SER A 79 -0.89 6.93 2.12
N ARG A 80 -1.50 5.74 2.14
CA ARG A 80 -1.50 4.86 3.33
C ARG A 80 -0.12 4.26 3.57
N PHE A 81 0.55 3.83 2.50
CA PHE A 81 1.93 3.35 2.58
C PHE A 81 2.88 4.43 3.09
N LEU A 82 2.74 5.66 2.60
CA LEU A 82 3.56 6.78 3.04
C LEU A 82 3.37 7.07 4.53
N TRP A 83 2.13 7.11 5.02
CA TRP A 83 1.86 7.32 6.44
C TRP A 83 2.44 6.20 7.31
N ARG A 84 2.27 4.94 6.89
CA ARG A 84 2.90 3.80 7.58
C ARG A 84 4.41 3.92 7.61
N SER A 85 5.03 4.30 6.49
CA SER A 85 6.48 4.48 6.38
C SER A 85 6.97 5.59 7.30
N TYR A 86 6.26 6.72 7.39
CA TYR A 86 6.54 7.75 8.38
C TYR A 86 6.48 7.22 9.80
N ARG A 87 5.45 6.46 10.17
CA ARG A 87 5.39 5.84 11.50
C ARG A 87 6.53 4.86 11.76
N GLN A 88 6.95 4.09 10.76
CA GLN A 88 8.06 3.14 10.89
C GLN A 88 9.40 3.84 11.09
N VAL A 89 9.65 4.95 10.40
CA VAL A 89 10.93 5.69 10.46
C VAL A 89 10.97 6.66 11.64
N LEU A 90 9.89 7.38 11.88
CA LEU A 90 9.82 8.45 12.87
C LEU A 90 9.25 7.96 14.23
N GLY A 91 8.57 6.82 14.28
CA GLY A 91 8.08 6.25 15.54
C GLY A 91 6.92 7.03 16.17
N ALA A 92 6.89 7.11 17.50
CA ALA A 92 5.74 7.58 18.29
C ALA A 92 5.35 9.05 18.07
N GLN A 93 6.22 9.86 17.46
CA GLN A 93 5.91 11.25 17.09
C GLN A 93 4.89 11.36 15.95
N VAL A 94 4.65 10.26 15.23
CA VAL A 94 3.63 10.17 14.18
C VAL A 94 2.42 9.41 14.71
N GLY A 95 1.27 10.11 14.76
CA GLY A 95 0.00 9.56 15.22
C GLY A 95 -0.47 8.34 14.43
N ALA A 96 -1.40 7.58 15.01
CA ALA A 96 -1.88 6.34 14.41
C ALA A 96 -2.51 6.55 13.04
N ASP A 97 -3.37 7.57 12.93
CA ASP A 97 -4.08 7.97 11.73
C ASP A 97 -3.54 9.32 11.21
N ALA A 98 -3.69 9.56 9.92
CA ALA A 98 -3.24 10.82 9.35
C ALA A 98 -4.21 11.94 9.77
N PRO A 99 -3.72 13.10 10.25
CA PRO A 99 -4.58 14.24 10.57
C PRO A 99 -5.42 14.73 9.39
N THR A 100 -4.97 14.39 8.17
CA THR A 100 -5.57 14.70 6.89
C THR A 100 -6.43 13.57 6.32
N ASP A 101 -6.68 12.50 7.07
CA ASP A 101 -7.61 11.46 6.64
C ASP A 101 -9.00 12.05 6.42
N LYS A 102 -9.67 11.59 5.36
CA LYS A 102 -10.94 12.16 4.88
C LYS A 102 -11.96 12.30 6.00
N ALA A 103 -12.17 11.24 6.81
CA ALA A 103 -13.15 11.26 7.89
C ALA A 103 -12.81 12.30 8.96
N ALA A 104 -11.55 12.34 9.43
CA ALA A 104 -11.10 13.29 10.43
C ALA A 104 -11.19 14.74 9.92
N LEU A 105 -10.76 14.99 8.69
CA LEU A 105 -10.89 16.31 8.06
C LEU A 105 -12.34 16.74 7.90
N THR A 106 -13.24 15.87 7.44
CA THR A 106 -14.66 16.20 7.30
C THR A 106 -15.23 16.73 8.62
N TRP A 107 -14.99 16.02 9.73
CA TRP A 107 -15.50 16.47 11.04
C TRP A 107 -14.84 17.75 11.54
N ARG A 108 -13.53 17.93 11.29
CA ARG A 108 -12.83 19.17 11.64
C ARG A 108 -13.39 20.35 10.84
N LEU A 109 -13.64 20.16 9.54
CA LEU A 109 -14.24 21.17 8.68
C LEU A 109 -15.66 21.51 9.13
N LEU A 110 -16.51 20.51 9.41
CA LEU A 110 -17.87 20.75 9.92
C LEU A 110 -17.89 21.57 11.22
N LYS A 111 -16.89 21.40 12.09
CA LYS A 111 -16.75 22.23 13.30
C LYS A 111 -16.28 23.66 13.02
N LEU A 112 -15.46 23.85 11.98
CA LEU A 112 -14.89 25.15 11.62
C LEU A 112 -15.85 26.00 10.76
N LEU A 113 -16.63 25.37 9.89
CA LEU A 113 -17.49 26.04 8.92
C LEU A 113 -18.41 27.12 9.53
N PRO A 114 -19.12 26.89 10.66
CA PRO A 114 -20.00 27.91 11.24
C PRO A 114 -19.30 29.22 11.62
N ALA A 115 -18.03 29.15 12.04
CA ALA A 115 -17.24 30.34 12.38
C ALA A 115 -16.66 31.03 11.13
N LEU A 116 -16.61 30.33 9.99
CA LEU A 116 -16.08 30.87 8.74
C LEU A 116 -17.15 31.59 7.92
N THR A 117 -18.42 31.20 8.04
CA THR A 117 -19.53 31.86 7.33
C THR A 117 -19.73 33.33 7.71
N GLU A 118 -19.20 33.79 8.84
CA GLU A 118 -19.20 35.20 9.24
C GLU A 118 -18.20 36.06 8.43
N ARG A 119 -17.31 35.45 7.66
CA ARG A 119 -16.28 36.15 6.89
C ARG A 119 -16.74 36.39 5.46
N PRO A 120 -16.53 37.61 4.90
CA PRO A 120 -16.97 37.95 3.54
C PRO A 120 -16.45 37.01 2.45
N ASP A 121 -15.21 36.53 2.58
CA ASP A 121 -14.57 35.62 1.61
C ASP A 121 -15.25 34.25 1.51
N TYR A 122 -16.04 33.89 2.52
CA TYR A 122 -16.76 32.61 2.62
C TYR A 122 -18.27 32.77 2.40
N ALA A 123 -18.74 33.92 1.88
CA ALA A 123 -20.14 34.18 1.57
C ALA A 123 -20.84 33.08 0.73
N PRO A 124 -20.19 32.38 -0.23
CA PRO A 124 -20.83 31.29 -0.97
C PRO A 124 -21.14 30.02 -0.15
N LEU A 125 -20.63 29.92 1.09
CA LEU A 125 -20.86 28.79 1.99
C LEU A 125 -22.03 29.02 2.98
N ALA A 126 -22.60 30.21 2.99
CA ALA A 126 -23.71 30.60 3.87
C ALA A 126 -25.07 30.09 3.35
#